data_AF-A0A1J9RBB2-F1
#
_entry.id   AF-A0A1J9RBB2-F1
#
_cell.length_a   1.000
_cell.length_b   1.000
_cell.length_c   1.000
_cell.angle_alpha   90.00
_cell.angle_beta   90.00
_cell.angle_gamma   90.00
#
_symmetry.space_group_name_H-M   'P 1'
#
loop_
_entity.id
_entity.type
_entity.pdbx_description
1 polymer ?
#
loop_
_entity_poly.entity_id
_entity_poly.type
_entity_poly.pdbx_seq_one_letter_code
_entity_poly.pdbx_strand_id
1 'polypeptide(L)'
;MKFFTAVAMTAMVSFAAAATQADIPDCAKPCAAAAAKKVGCAADDVKCACAHQSDIRTEAASCVMEKCSSDDAVKAAKVASDLCK
;
A
#
# COMPACT_ATOMS: atom_id res chain seq x y z
N MET A 1 -12.52 30.57 35.81
CA MET A 1 -11.98 29.32 36.39
C MET A 1 -12.79 28.14 35.85
N LYS A 2 -12.08 27.09 35.41
CA LYS A 2 -12.52 25.71 35.12
C LYS A 2 -13.66 25.51 34.13
N PHE A 3 -13.33 24.98 32.95
CA PHE A 3 -14.10 24.11 32.03
C PHE A 3 -13.15 23.80 30.85
N PHE A 4 -12.88 22.62 30.32
CA PHE A 4 -13.24 21.23 30.55
C PHE A 4 -12.15 20.39 29.81
N THR A 5 -11.87 19.20 30.33
CA THR A 5 -11.35 18.01 29.61
C THR A 5 -10.11 18.13 28.71
N ALA A 6 -8.95 17.78 29.26
CA ALA A 6 -7.83 17.25 28.48
C ALA A 6 -8.04 15.74 28.28
N VAL A 7 -8.58 15.34 27.13
CA VAL A 7 -8.48 13.96 26.64
C VAL A 7 -7.11 13.83 25.98
N ALA A 8 -6.16 13.27 26.72
CA ALA A 8 -4.91 12.82 26.15
C ALA A 8 -5.24 11.69 25.16
N MET A 9 -5.17 11.99 23.86
CA MET A 9 -5.21 10.98 22.82
C MET A 9 -3.98 10.09 22.97
N THR A 10 -4.15 8.92 23.58
CA THR A 10 -3.18 7.84 23.47
C THR A 10 -3.11 7.45 21.99
N ALA A 11 -2.08 7.91 21.30
CA ALA A 11 -1.72 7.39 19.99
C ALA A 11 -1.37 5.90 20.18
N MET A 12 -2.31 5.01 19.85
CA MET A 12 -2.00 3.61 19.63
C MET A 12 -1.08 3.57 18.42
N VAL A 13 0.23 3.44 18.65
CA VAL A 13 1.14 3.04 17.58
C VAL A 13 0.86 1.57 17.35
N SER A 14 -0.07 1.29 16.44
CA SER A 14 -0.28 -0.04 15.89
C SER A 14 0.96 -0.41 15.08
N PHE A 15 1.97 -0.99 15.73
CA PHE A 15 3.04 -1.72 15.07
C PHE A 15 2.45 -3.04 14.55
N ALA A 16 1.72 -2.98 13.44
CA ALA A 16 1.17 -4.18 12.80
C ALA A 16 1.18 -4.04 11.27
N ALA A 17 2.32 -3.68 10.68
CA ALA A 17 2.56 -3.88 9.24
C ALA A 17 4.04 -4.20 9.02
N ALA A 18 4.46 -5.40 9.45
CA ALA A 18 5.79 -5.93 9.14
C ALA A 18 5.91 -6.43 7.69
N ALA A 19 4.82 -6.40 6.90
CA ALA A 19 4.94 -6.45 5.44
C ALA A 19 5.47 -5.09 5.00
N THR A 20 6.78 -4.92 4.98
CA THR A 20 7.37 -3.71 4.42
C THR A 20 7.23 -3.76 2.91
N GLN A 21 7.25 -2.61 2.22
CA GLN A 21 7.35 -2.56 0.75
C GLN A 21 8.50 -3.43 0.19
N ALA A 22 9.46 -3.85 1.02
CA ALA A 22 10.56 -4.75 0.65
C ALA A 22 10.11 -6.14 0.21
N ASP A 23 8.93 -6.63 0.63
CA ASP A 23 8.43 -7.95 0.23
C ASP A 23 7.74 -7.96 -1.14
N ILE A 24 7.52 -6.78 -1.72
CA ILE A 24 6.98 -6.65 -3.07
C ILE A 24 8.05 -7.18 -4.06
N PRO A 25 7.70 -8.15 -4.93
CA PRO A 25 8.62 -8.63 -5.96
C PRO A 25 9.17 -7.50 -6.81
N ASP A 26 10.45 -7.55 -7.18
CA ASP A 26 11.11 -6.48 -7.95
C ASP A 26 10.43 -6.21 -9.29
N CYS A 27 9.87 -7.24 -9.93
CA CYS A 27 9.08 -7.10 -11.16
C CYS A 27 7.81 -6.25 -10.97
N ALA A 28 7.22 -6.24 -9.77
CA ALA A 28 5.96 -5.57 -9.46
C ALA A 28 6.15 -4.14 -8.93
N LYS A 29 7.32 -3.81 -8.37
CA LYS A 29 7.65 -2.46 -7.89
C LYS A 29 7.42 -1.35 -8.94
N PRO A 30 7.94 -1.44 -10.18
CA PRO A 30 7.70 -0.40 -11.18
C PRO A 30 6.22 -0.32 -11.60
N CYS A 31 5.51 -1.45 -11.62
CA CYS A 31 4.07 -1.49 -11.92
C CYS A 31 3.24 -0.76 -10.86
N ALA A 32 3.51 -1.05 -9.58
CA ALA A 32 2.84 -0.39 -8.46
C ALA A 32 3.13 1.12 -8.43
N ALA A 33 4.38 1.53 -8.65
CA ALA A 33 4.75 2.94 -8.70
C ALA A 33 4.09 3.69 -9.88
N ALA A 34 3.98 3.06 -11.06
CA ALA A 34 3.29 3.64 -12.20
C ALA A 34 1.78 3.76 -11.97
N ALA A 35 1.15 2.73 -11.40
CA ALA A 35 -0.25 2.72 -11.05
C ALA A 35 -0.59 3.76 -9.97
N ALA A 36 0.24 3.87 -8.92
CA ALA A 36 0.12 4.89 -7.88
C ALA A 36 0.12 6.31 -8.48
N LYS A 37 1.03 6.60 -9.41
CA LYS A 37 1.07 7.90 -10.09
C LYS A 37 -0.20 8.19 -10.89
N LYS A 38 -0.79 7.18 -11.55
CA LYS A 38 -2.02 7.35 -12.33
C LYS A 38 -3.23 7.71 -11.47
N VAL A 39 -3.28 7.23 -10.23
CA VAL A 39 -4.36 7.56 -9.28
C VAL A 39 -4.05 8.81 -8.43
N GLY A 40 -2.92 9.47 -8.68
CA GLY A 40 -2.52 10.71 -7.99
C GLY A 40 -1.72 10.50 -6.70
N CYS A 41 -1.28 9.28 -6.40
CA CYS A 41 -0.43 8.98 -5.25
C CYS A 41 1.06 9.12 -5.59
N ALA A 42 1.87 9.55 -4.61
CA ALA A 42 3.32 9.37 -4.68
C ALA A 42 3.68 7.88 -4.57
N ALA A 43 4.81 7.48 -5.14
CA ALA A 43 5.21 6.06 -5.21
C ALA A 43 5.48 5.44 -3.83
N ASP A 44 5.85 6.25 -2.86
CA ASP A 44 6.14 5.89 -1.47
C ASP A 44 5.00 6.26 -0.49
N ASP A 45 3.92 6.90 -0.96
CA ASP A 45 2.76 7.24 -0.15
C ASP A 45 1.85 6.03 0.04
N VAL A 46 2.22 5.18 1.00
CA VAL A 46 1.46 3.98 1.38
C VAL A 46 0.03 4.35 1.78
N LYS A 47 -0.17 5.48 2.46
CA LYS A 47 -1.49 5.85 2.96
C LYS A 47 -2.44 6.19 1.81
N CYS A 48 -1.96 6.96 0.83
CA CYS A 48 -2.68 7.21 -0.42
C CYS A 48 -2.89 5.92 -1.20
N ALA A 49 -1.85 5.10 -1.34
CA ALA A 49 -1.94 3.84 -2.08
C ALA A 49 -2.99 2.89 -1.49
N CYS A 50 -3.12 2.83 -0.16
CA CYS A 50 -4.15 2.04 0.50
C CYS A 50 -5.56 2.63 0.34
N ALA A 51 -5.70 3.96 0.32
CA ALA A 51 -6.98 4.60 0.02
C ALA A 51 -7.47 4.34 -1.41
N HIS A 52 -6.54 4.14 -2.36
CA HIS A 52 -6.80 3.89 -3.77
C HIS A 52 -6.43 2.45 -4.22
N GLN A 53 -6.37 1.51 -3.28
CA GLN A 53 -5.80 0.17 -3.53
C GLN A 53 -6.49 -0.58 -4.67
N SER A 54 -7.81 -0.44 -4.79
CA SER A 54 -8.61 -1.09 -5.84
C SER A 54 -8.23 -0.59 -7.23
N ASP A 55 -8.06 0.73 -7.36
CA ASP A 55 -7.71 1.39 -8.62
C ASP A 55 -6.26 1.07 -8.99
N ILE A 56 -5.35 1.11 -8.01
CA ILE A 56 -3.93 0.74 -8.21
C ILE A 56 -3.81 -0.71 -8.66
N ARG A 57 -4.56 -1.65 -8.07
CA ARG A 57 -4.55 -3.05 -8.50
C ARG A 57 -5.00 -3.22 -9.94
N THR A 58 -6.06 -2.51 -10.32
CA THR A 58 -6.59 -2.55 -11.68
C THR A 58 -5.58 -1.99 -12.68
N GLU A 59 -4.98 -0.85 -12.37
CA GLU A 59 -3.98 -0.19 -13.22
C GLU A 59 -2.66 -0.97 -13.30
N ALA A 60 -2.27 -1.65 -12.22
CA ALA A 60 -1.04 -2.45 -12.19
C ALA A 60 -1.20 -3.84 -12.81
N ALA A 61 -2.43 -4.36 -12.93
CA ALA A 61 -2.68 -5.76 -13.30
C ALA A 61 -2.02 -6.17 -14.63
N SER A 62 -2.20 -5.38 -15.69
CA SER A 62 -1.61 -5.70 -17.00
C SER A 62 -0.08 -5.69 -16.96
N CYS A 63 0.52 -4.70 -16.28
CA CYS A 63 1.96 -4.59 -16.11
C CYS A 63 2.53 -5.78 -15.33
N VAL A 64 1.86 -6.18 -14.24
CA VAL A 64 2.29 -7.33 -13.43
C VAL A 64 2.18 -8.62 -14.24
N MET A 65 1.10 -8.82 -14.99
CA MET A 65 0.94 -10.02 -15.83
C MET A 65 1.98 -10.11 -16.96
N GLU A 66 2.48 -8.97 -17.44
CA GLU A 66 3.53 -8.94 -18.49
C GLU A 66 4.94 -9.12 -17.92
N LYS A 67 5.20 -8.57 -16.72
CA LYS A 67 6.56 -8.49 -16.15
C LYS A 67 6.87 -9.53 -15.07
N CYS A 68 5.85 -10.11 -14.46
CA CYS A 68 5.98 -11.03 -13.34
C CYS A 68 5.50 -12.44 -13.70
N SER A 69 6.03 -13.43 -12.99
CA SER A 69 5.43 -14.75 -12.96
C SER A 69 4.05 -14.71 -12.28
N SER A 70 3.22 -15.73 -12.51
CA SER A 70 1.93 -15.87 -11.81
C SER A 70 2.12 -15.93 -10.28
N ASP A 71 3.18 -16.59 -9.82
CA ASP A 71 3.49 -16.71 -8.39
C ASP A 71 3.88 -15.34 -7.78
N ASP A 72 4.69 -14.56 -8.50
CA ASP A 72 5.06 -13.20 -8.08
C ASP A 72 3.86 -12.26 -8.12
N ALA A 73 2.95 -12.41 -9.08
CA ALA A 73 1.71 -11.64 -9.14
C ALA A 73 0.84 -11.89 -7.90
N VAL A 74 0.68 -13.16 -7.51
CA VAL A 74 -0.04 -13.55 -6.29
C VAL A 74 0.67 -13.02 -5.04
N LYS A 75 2.00 -13.14 -4.97
CA LYS A 75 2.79 -12.62 -3.85
C LYS A 75 2.66 -11.09 -3.73
N ALA A 76 2.76 -10.36 -4.83
CA ALA A 76 2.58 -8.90 -4.87
C ALA A 76 1.18 -8.50 -4.39
N ALA A 77 0.13 -9.20 -4.86
CA ALA A 77 -1.24 -8.96 -4.43
C ALA A 77 -1.46 -9.22 -2.94
N LYS A 78 -0.81 -10.25 -2.37
CA LYS A 78 -0.85 -10.55 -0.93
C LYS A 78 -0.12 -9.49 -0.11
N VAL A 79 1.11 -9.13 -0.49
CA VAL A 79 1.90 -8.09 0.20
C VAL A 79 1.16 -6.75 0.17
N ALA A 80 0.58 -6.37 -0.97
CA ALA A 80 -0.24 -5.16 -1.07
C ALA A 80 -1.49 -5.20 -0.16
N SER A 81 -2.09 -6.37 0.06
CA SER A 81 -3.20 -6.51 1.02
C SER A 81 -2.72 -6.42 2.46
N ASP A 82 -1.57 -7.02 2.76
CA ASP A 82 -0.99 -7.04 4.11
C ASP A 82 -0.46 -5.66 4.53
N LEU A 83 -0.01 -4.84 3.57
CA LEU A 83 0.43 -3.46 3.76
C LEU A 83 -0.69 -2.49 4.17
N CYS A 84 -1.94 -2.79 3.76
CA CYS A 84 -3.09 -1.90 3.91
C CYS A 84 -4.12 -2.38 4.94
N LYS A 85 -3.77 -3.38 5.76
CA LYS A 85 -4.54 -3.81 6.93
C LYS A 85 -4.27 -2.88 8.11
#